data_AF-A0A497KXN6-F1
#
_entry.id   AF-A0A497KXN6-F1
#
_cell.length_a   1.000
_cell.length_b   1.000
_cell.length_c   1.000
_cell.angle_alpha   90.00
_cell.angle_beta   90.00
_cell.angle_gamma   90.00
#
_symmetry.space_group_name_H-M   'P 1'
#
loop_
_entity.id
_entity.type
_entity.pdbx_description
1 polymer ?
#
loop_
_entity_poly.entity_id
_entity_poly.type
_entity_poly.pdbx_seq_one_letter_code
_entity_poly.pdbx_strand_id
1 'polypeptide(L)'
;MAIQAVMEAERPREGLKIDIHCHISIVEYTDPRHPKIVRISREDLLSDLDAAGFDMAVILSDRRTPPEAVSQFISAAPDRLIGFGYVNP
;
A
#
# COMPACT_ATOMS: atom_id res chain seq x y z
N MET A 1 2.93 -40.80 -35.96
CA MET A 1 2.10 -39.65 -35.54
C MET A 1 2.83 -38.96 -34.39
N ALA A 2 3.31 -37.74 -34.58
CA ALA A 2 3.92 -36.95 -33.51
C ALA A 2 2.88 -35.95 -33.01
N ILE A 3 2.49 -36.07 -31.74
CA ILE A 3 1.61 -35.11 -31.07
C ILE A 3 2.53 -34.00 -30.55
N GLN A 4 2.66 -32.93 -31.34
CA GLN A 4 3.31 -31.70 -30.91
C GLN A 4 2.37 -31.00 -29.92
N ALA A 5 2.57 -31.25 -28.62
CA ALA A 5 1.90 -30.49 -27.57
C ALA A 5 2.39 -29.04 -27.66
N VAL A 6 1.46 -28.13 -27.97
CA VAL A 6 1.68 -26.69 -27.90
C VAL A 6 1.81 -26.36 -26.42
N MET A 7 3.05 -26.33 -25.91
CA MET A 7 3.33 -25.67 -24.64
C MET A 7 3.12 -24.19 -24.89
N GLU A 8 1.89 -23.72 -24.67
CA GLU A 8 1.68 -22.31 -24.36
C GLU A 8 2.56 -22.04 -23.14
N ALA A 9 3.65 -21.32 -23.35
CA ALA A 9 4.45 -20.82 -22.26
C ALA A 9 3.54 -19.91 -21.45
N GLU A 10 3.00 -20.43 -20.33
CA GLU A 10 2.45 -19.58 -19.29
C GLU A 10 3.54 -18.55 -19.00
N ARG A 11 3.28 -17.28 -19.36
CA ARG A 11 4.14 -16.19 -18.94
C ARG A 11 4.32 -16.34 -17.43
N PRO A 12 5.53 -16.20 -16.88
CA PRO A 12 5.69 -16.19 -15.43
C PRO A 12 4.70 -15.16 -14.91
N ARG A 13 3.76 -15.58 -14.06
CA ARG A 13 2.95 -14.60 -13.32
C ARG A 13 3.98 -13.84 -12.49
N GLU A 14 4.29 -12.61 -12.90
CA GLU A 14 5.04 -11.70 -12.01
C GLU A 14 4.29 -11.73 -10.68
N GLY A 15 4.98 -12.16 -9.63
CA GLY A 15 4.37 -12.28 -8.32
C GLY A 15 3.82 -10.93 -7.88
N LEU A 16 2.77 -10.95 -7.06
CA LEU A 16 2.20 -9.76 -6.43
C LEU A 16 3.32 -8.92 -5.80
N LYS A 17 3.45 -7.67 -6.23
CA LYS A 17 4.38 -6.68 -5.68
C LYS A 17 3.65 -5.91 -4.59
N ILE A 18 4.07 -6.10 -3.34
CA ILE A 18 3.42 -5.51 -2.17
C ILE A 18 4.38 -4.56 -1.47
N ASP A 19 3.97 -3.31 -1.26
CA ASP A 19 4.61 -2.44 -0.29
C ASP A 19 4.17 -2.87 1.12
N ILE A 20 5.09 -3.41 1.90
CA ILE A 20 4.79 -3.99 3.21
C ILE A 20 4.79 -2.97 4.36
N HIS A 21 5.14 -1.70 4.10
CA HIS A 21 5.25 -0.69 5.16
C HIS A 21 4.87 0.69 4.64
N CYS A 22 3.58 1.02 4.73
CA CYS A 22 3.06 2.32 4.33
C CYS A 22 2.34 3.02 5.49
N HIS A 23 2.54 4.34 5.60
CA HIS A 23 1.85 5.22 6.55
C HIS A 23 1.05 6.27 5.77
N ILE A 24 -0.24 6.41 6.07
CA ILE A 24 -1.14 7.38 5.40
C ILE A 24 -1.11 8.78 6.03
N SER A 25 -0.27 8.97 7.05
CA SER A 25 0.12 10.28 7.54
C SER A 25 1.64 10.37 7.62
N ILE A 26 2.16 11.49 7.12
CA ILE A 26 3.58 11.83 7.23
C ILE A 26 3.72 13.10 8.05
N VAL A 27 4.73 13.14 8.91
CA VAL A 27 5.10 14.38 9.62
C VAL A 27 6.15 15.09 8.78
N GLU A 28 5.79 16.27 8.31
CA GLU A 28 6.69 17.19 7.66
C GLU A 28 7.33 18.09 8.73
N TYR A 29 8.65 18.01 8.86
CA TYR A 29 9.43 18.85 9.78
C TYR A 29 9.98 20.06 9.04
N THR A 30 9.10 21.01 8.71
CA THR A 30 9.54 22.35 8.27
C THR A 30 9.98 23.21 9.46
N ASP A 31 9.31 23.07 10.61
CA ASP A 31 9.73 23.58 11.93
C ASP A 31 9.72 22.43 12.96
N PRO A 32 10.87 22.01 13.51
CA PRO A 32 10.93 20.96 14.54
C PRO A 32 10.11 21.26 15.80
N ARG A 33 9.79 22.54 16.07
CA ARG A 33 8.96 22.95 17.22
C ARG A 33 7.47 22.86 16.93
N HIS A 34 7.08 22.86 15.66
CA HIS A 34 5.68 22.78 15.21
C HIS A 34 5.58 21.81 14.02
N PRO A 35 5.71 20.50 14.27
CA PRO A 35 5.61 19.49 13.21
C PRO A 35 4.25 19.59 12.51
N LYS A 36 4.26 19.64 11.18
CA LYS A 36 3.04 19.65 10.37
C LYS A 36 2.69 18.21 9.98
N ILE A 37 1.49 17.77 10.35
CA ILE A 37 0.99 16.47 9.89
C ILE A 37 0.35 16.68 8.52
N VAL A 38 0.91 16.05 7.50
CA VAL A 38 0.34 15.98 6.16
C VAL A 38 -0.38 14.65 6.03
N ARG A 39 -1.66 14.70 5.65
CA ARG A 39 -2.47 13.52 5.37
C ARG A 39 -2.45 13.27 3.86
N ILE A 40 -2.14 12.05 3.47
CA ILE A 40 -2.13 11.64 2.07
C ILE A 40 -3.54 11.15 1.70
N SER A 41 -4.04 11.57 0.55
CA SER A 41 -5.32 11.04 0.06
C SER A 41 -5.13 9.60 -0.44
N ARG A 42 -6.22 8.85 -0.53
CA ARG A 42 -6.15 7.49 -1.09
C ARG A 42 -5.75 7.53 -2.56
N GLU A 43 -6.25 8.51 -3.29
CA GLU A 43 -5.99 8.69 -4.71
C GLU A 43 -4.49 8.95 -4.97
N ASP A 44 -3.87 9.79 -4.14
CA ASP A 44 -2.42 10.04 -4.20
C ASP A 44 -1.64 8.75 -3.94
N LEU A 45 -2.00 8.01 -2.88
CA LEU A 45 -1.33 6.76 -2.54
C LEU A 45 -1.44 5.72 -3.67
N LEU A 46 -2.63 5.54 -4.26
CA LEU A 46 -2.82 4.58 -5.34
C LEU A 46 -2.02 4.98 -6.58
N SER A 47 -1.95 6.28 -6.90
CA SER A 47 -1.12 6.79 -7.99
C SER A 47 0.37 6.53 -7.73
N ASP A 48 0.83 6.69 -6.48
CA ASP A 48 2.22 6.42 -6.09
C ASP A 48 2.54 4.92 -6.19
N LEU A 49 1.62 4.04 -5.79
CA LEU A 49 1.78 2.59 -5.94
C LEU A 49 1.87 2.19 -7.40
N ASP A 50 0.99 2.72 -8.25
CA ASP A 50 1.00 2.46 -9.70
C ASP A 50 2.32 2.94 -10.32
N ALA A 51 2.79 4.13 -9.96
CA ALA A 51 4.05 4.70 -10.44
C ALA A 51 5.28 3.90 -9.98
N ALA A 52 5.23 3.33 -8.76
CA ALA A 52 6.28 2.48 -8.21
C ALA A 52 6.18 1.00 -8.66
N GLY A 53 5.11 0.62 -9.35
CA GLY A 53 4.87 -0.74 -9.83
C GLY A 53 4.47 -1.72 -8.73
N PHE A 54 3.81 -1.25 -7.66
CA PHE A 54 3.22 -2.08 -6.62
C PHE A 54 1.74 -2.34 -6.90
N ASP A 55 1.34 -3.60 -6.75
CA ASP A 55 -0.05 -4.02 -6.87
C ASP A 55 -0.86 -3.66 -5.61
N MET A 56 -0.24 -3.78 -4.43
CA MET A 56 -0.89 -3.58 -3.15
C MET A 56 0.00 -2.88 -2.12
N ALA A 57 -0.61 -2.33 -1.07
CA ALA A 57 0.10 -1.77 0.08
C ALA A 57 -0.48 -2.24 1.42
N VAL A 58 0.41 -2.43 2.40
CA VAL A 58 0.08 -2.65 3.81
C VAL A 58 0.10 -1.32 4.54
N ILE A 59 -1.06 -0.89 5.00
CA ILE A 59 -1.27 0.37 5.72
C ILE A 59 -1.16 0.11 7.22
N LEU A 60 -0.17 0.75 7.83
CA LEU A 60 0.10 0.64 9.25
C LEU A 60 -0.63 1.75 10.01
N SER A 61 -1.21 1.38 11.15
CA SER A 61 -1.65 2.35 12.14
C SER A 61 -0.49 2.76 13.04
N ASP A 62 -0.50 4.02 13.47
CA ASP A 62 0.49 4.61 14.35
C ASP A 62 -0.15 5.57 15.35
N ARG A 63 0.66 6.29 16.15
CA ARG A 63 0.16 7.27 17.13
C ARG A 63 -0.63 8.43 16.52
N ARG A 64 -0.45 8.71 15.22
CA ARG A 64 -1.02 9.86 14.49
C ARG A 64 -2.23 9.45 13.67
N THR A 65 -2.30 8.19 13.27
CA THR A 65 -3.38 7.58 12.50
C THR A 65 -3.92 6.36 13.26
N PRO A 66 -5.03 6.51 14.00
CA PRO A 66 -5.59 5.44 14.80
C PRO A 66 -6.13 4.29 13.93
N PRO A 67 -6.23 3.06 14.47
CA PRO A 67 -6.70 1.89 13.72
C PRO A 67 -8.05 2.09 13.03
N GLU A 68 -8.98 2.84 13.62
CA GLU A 68 -10.30 3.12 13.03
C GLU A 68 -10.19 3.93 11.74
N ALA A 69 -9.27 4.91 11.71
CA ALA A 69 -9.01 5.71 10.53
C ALA A 69 -8.35 4.88 9.42
N VAL A 70 -7.41 3.99 9.77
CA VAL A 70 -6.83 3.02 8.82
C VAL A 70 -7.91 2.09 8.27
N SER A 71 -8.77 1.56 9.13
CA SER A 71 -9.87 0.66 8.73
C SER A 71 -10.83 1.33 7.74
N GLN A 72 -11.19 2.60 7.98
CA GLN A 72 -12.01 3.37 7.03
C GLN A 72 -11.29 3.59 5.70
N PHE A 73 -10.00 3.91 5.75
CA PHE A 73 -9.18 4.17 4.57
C PHE A 73 -9.05 2.92 3.66
N ILE A 74 -8.75 1.75 4.24
CA ILE A 74 -8.58 0.50 3.48
C ILE A 74 -9.91 -0.04 2.95
N SER A 75 -11.02 0.16 3.68
CA SER A 75 -12.34 -0.35 3.29
C SER A 75 -12.82 0.24 1.97
N ALA A 76 -12.24 1.35 1.56
CA ALA A 76 -12.57 2.04 0.32
C ALA A 76 -11.79 1.49 -0.90
N ALA A 77 -10.76 0.67 -0.71
CA ALA A 77 -10.00 0.01 -1.79
C ALA A 77 -9.39 -1.34 -1.31
N PRO A 78 -10.23 -2.32 -0.91
CA PRO A 78 -9.78 -3.56 -0.28
C PRO A 78 -9.03 -4.52 -1.22
N ASP A 79 -9.12 -4.29 -2.53
CA ASP A 79 -8.38 -4.98 -3.58
C ASP A 79 -6.94 -4.45 -3.75
N ARG A 80 -6.66 -3.26 -3.20
CA ARG A 80 -5.36 -2.59 -3.29
C ARG A 80 -4.68 -2.40 -1.93
N LEU A 81 -5.46 -2.34 -0.85
CA LEU A 81 -4.98 -1.95 0.47
C LEU A 81 -5.27 -3.01 1.53
N ILE A 82 -4.26 -3.34 2.33
CA ILE A 82 -4.34 -4.27 3.46
C ILE A 82 -4.06 -3.46 4.73
N GLY A 83 -4.94 -3.54 5.74
CA GLY A 83 -4.70 -2.88 7.02
C GLY A 83 -3.93 -3.77 8.00
N PHE A 84 -2.99 -3.17 8.72
CA PHE A 84 -2.36 -3.81 9.88
C PHE A 84 -2.62 -3.01 11.16
N GLY A 85 -3.03 -3.75 12.20
CA GLY A 85 -3.29 -3.20 13.53
C GLY A 85 -2.05 -2.62 14.18
N TYR A 86 -2.28 -1.82 15.23
CA TYR A 86 -1.32 -0.92 15.86
C TYR A 86 0.08 -1.52 16.05
N VAL A 87 1.07 -0.95 15.34
CA VAL A 87 2.48 -1.30 15.49
C VAL A 87 3.11 -0.29 16.46
N ASN A 88 3.21 -0.65 17.74
CA ASN A 88 4.00 0.11 18.71
C ASN A 88 5.46 -0.38 18.59
N PRO A 89 6.44 0.48 18.27
CA PRO A 89 7.86 0.10 18.29
C PRO A 89 8.33 -0.23 19.71
#